data_AF-A0A7V9HIX1-F1
#
_entry.id   AF-A0A7V9HIX1-F1
#
_cell.length_a   1.000
_cell.length_b   1.000
_cell.length_c   1.000
_cell.angle_alpha   90.00
_cell.angle_beta   90.00
_cell.angle_gamma   90.00
#
_symmetry.space_group_name_H-M   'P 1'
#
loop_
_entity.id
_entity.type
_entity.pdbx_description
1 polymer ?
#
loop_
_entity_poly.entity_id
_entity_poly.type
_entity_poly.pdbx_seq_one_letter_code
_entity_poly.pdbx_strand_id
1 'polypeptide(L)'
;MDADRFDLLTKSIATPANRRRALGLTAGGFLGAFLRGDAPVAAQRTTCTLEFVTAVRQGPSASQLLTDDAALPGEARGELSFSLSASGALEDGVLRLSDGTDLPVVGQATGNSLQMRIDAGQGIVFVAIGVGEQDVAACQGAINGIMSGPQAGDLGDWQAVALGQGTATSTGGGNTGGPATGSANRPAGGQGPPAPPAIPPSSSSATRTCPANQTSCSGTCVNLSSDLNHCGECGAVCESRLVAVECRNGVCEGSSCENGLTFCGAADGCRDTTQDIDHCGGCQQPCVNADCAGGVCIGEPDPDQCGVGLSDCGGVCVDLDDDDLNCGECGNDCYLLGPSHYCERGVCTPPSCGDLTDCGGLCVDLPTDPLHCGTCGNTCAAGQTCQGGECTGGAPPAPTCEDVGLTTCNDFCVDVDNDGDNCGACGNGCGPAAVCQGGMCVTDGPAPVTCNPGLENCFGTCVDTSNDALNCGGCGVPCPAGQFCQSRVCVAGIPDCGPGLTACGGICLDVMTNAFACGACTNVCGEGQSCQGGECIAPPA
;
A
#
# COMPACT_ATOMS: atom_id res chain seq x y z
N MET A 1 12.36 24.09 -17.42
CA MET A 1 11.62 24.39 -18.65
C MET A 1 10.20 24.77 -18.24
N ASP A 2 9.65 25.82 -18.84
CA ASP A 2 8.34 26.39 -18.49
C ASP A 2 7.19 25.43 -18.89
N ALA A 3 6.22 25.22 -18.01
CA ALA A 3 5.09 24.29 -18.21
C ALA A 3 4.24 24.69 -19.43
N ASP A 4 4.11 25.99 -19.69
CA ASP A 4 3.39 26.53 -20.84
C ASP A 4 4.11 26.26 -22.17
N ARG A 5 5.45 26.13 -22.16
CA ARG A 5 6.24 25.82 -23.36
C ARG A 5 6.22 24.34 -23.71
N PHE A 6 6.09 23.46 -22.72
CA PHE A 6 5.87 22.03 -22.98
C PHE A 6 4.47 21.81 -23.54
N ASP A 7 3.45 22.43 -22.95
CA ASP A 7 2.05 22.32 -23.40
C ASP A 7 1.84 22.79 -24.85
N LEU A 8 2.56 23.82 -25.30
CA LEU A 8 2.57 24.23 -26.71
C LEU A 8 3.27 23.25 -27.65
N LEU A 9 4.32 22.57 -27.18
CA LEU A 9 5.06 21.56 -27.94
C LEU A 9 4.26 20.24 -28.05
N THR A 10 3.55 19.84 -26.99
CA THR A 10 2.67 18.67 -27.02
C THR A 10 1.42 18.93 -27.87
N LYS A 11 0.88 20.16 -27.85
CA LYS A 11 -0.23 20.57 -28.72
C LYS A 11 0.16 20.65 -30.19
N SER A 12 1.39 21.04 -30.53
CA SER A 12 1.83 21.08 -31.95
C SER A 12 2.05 19.67 -32.52
N ILE A 13 2.49 18.72 -31.70
CA ILE A 13 2.68 17.31 -32.09
C ILE A 13 1.33 16.56 -32.17
N ALA A 14 0.29 17.02 -31.46
CA ALA A 14 -1.01 16.36 -31.37
C ALA A 14 -2.12 16.92 -32.29
N THR A 15 -1.87 17.94 -33.11
CA THR A 15 -2.91 18.46 -34.03
C THR A 15 -2.91 17.76 -35.40
N PRO A 16 -3.99 17.07 -35.81
CA PRO A 16 -4.24 16.79 -37.22
C PRO A 16 -4.68 18.09 -37.90
N ALA A 17 -3.72 18.81 -38.50
CA ALA A 17 -4.00 19.97 -39.34
C ALA A 17 -4.61 19.54 -40.69
N ASN A 18 -5.94 19.35 -40.73
CA ASN A 18 -6.86 19.85 -41.76
C ASN A 18 -8.18 19.08 -41.77
N ARG A 19 -9.27 19.72 -41.32
CA ARG A 19 -10.61 19.60 -41.91
C ARG A 19 -11.54 20.68 -41.36
N ARG A 20 -11.69 21.78 -42.13
CA ARG A 20 -12.95 22.53 -42.41
C ARG A 20 -12.65 23.99 -42.81
N ARG A 21 -12.26 24.19 -44.08
CA ARG A 21 -12.63 25.38 -44.87
C ARG A 21 -12.88 24.97 -46.31
N ALA A 22 -14.05 24.38 -46.57
CA ALA A 22 -14.63 24.27 -47.90
C ALA A 22 -16.13 23.96 -47.78
N LEU A 23 -16.95 24.99 -47.52
CA LEU A 23 -18.36 24.99 -47.91
C LEU A 23 -18.63 26.33 -48.59
N GLY A 24 -18.59 26.29 -49.92
CA GLY A 24 -18.96 27.36 -50.83
C GLY A 24 -19.41 26.75 -52.16
N LEU A 25 -20.74 26.54 -52.28
CA LEU A 25 -21.58 26.59 -53.49
C LEU A 25 -21.20 25.72 -54.72
N THR A 26 -22.01 24.71 -55.05
CA THR A 26 -23.05 24.75 -56.12
C THR A 26 -23.60 23.35 -56.52
N ALA A 27 -24.93 23.32 -56.68
CA ALA A 27 -25.76 22.59 -57.67
C ALA A 27 -26.00 21.06 -57.61
N GLY A 28 -27.29 20.72 -57.35
CA GLY A 28 -28.04 19.56 -57.87
C GLY A 28 -27.86 18.26 -57.08
N GLY A 29 -28.87 17.52 -56.62
CA GLY A 29 -30.31 17.48 -56.84
C GLY A 29 -30.76 16.02 -56.69
N PHE A 30 -31.88 15.81 -55.98
CA PHE A 30 -32.73 14.60 -55.86
C PHE A 30 -32.59 13.63 -54.66
N LEU A 31 -33.72 13.58 -53.89
CA LEU A 31 -34.32 12.50 -53.08
C LEU A 31 -33.46 11.84 -51.99
N GLY A 32 -33.71 11.92 -50.67
CA GLY A 32 -34.95 12.12 -49.93
C GLY A 32 -35.42 10.82 -49.26
N ALA A 33 -34.90 10.47 -48.07
CA ALA A 33 -35.58 9.80 -46.95
C ALA A 33 -34.57 9.12 -45.99
N PHE A 34 -34.43 9.66 -44.78
CA PHE A 34 -34.58 9.02 -43.45
C PHE A 34 -33.84 9.84 -42.40
N LEU A 35 -34.63 10.46 -41.51
CA LEU A 35 -34.18 11.13 -40.29
C LEU A 35 -33.85 10.06 -39.25
N ARG A 36 -32.63 10.11 -38.72
CA ARG A 36 -32.28 10.04 -37.29
C ARG A 36 -30.80 10.39 -37.18
N GLY A 37 -30.54 11.66 -36.91
CA GLY A 37 -29.23 12.06 -36.42
C GLY A 37 -29.12 11.55 -35.00
N ASP A 38 -28.29 10.53 -34.79
CA ASP A 38 -27.67 10.37 -33.50
C ASP A 38 -26.76 11.58 -33.34
N ALA A 39 -27.10 12.44 -32.39
CA ALA A 39 -26.14 13.42 -31.89
C ALA A 39 -24.87 12.64 -31.50
N PRO A 40 -23.66 13.16 -31.75
CA PRO A 40 -22.48 12.57 -31.14
C PRO A 40 -22.74 12.55 -29.63
N VAL A 41 -22.78 11.35 -29.06
CA VAL A 41 -22.69 11.16 -27.62
C VAL A 41 -21.43 11.90 -27.21
N ALA A 42 -21.58 12.93 -26.38
CA ALA A 42 -20.45 13.64 -25.82
C ALA A 42 -19.54 12.59 -25.16
N ALA A 43 -18.28 12.51 -25.61
CA ALA A 43 -17.29 11.66 -24.97
C ALA A 43 -17.18 12.12 -23.52
N GLN A 44 -17.77 11.33 -22.62
CA GLN A 44 -17.75 11.61 -21.20
C GLN A 44 -16.36 11.20 -20.73
N ARG A 45 -15.41 12.14 -20.78
CA ARG A 45 -14.14 12.03 -20.07
C ARG A 45 -14.49 12.06 -18.58
N THR A 46 -14.71 10.88 -18.00
CA THR A 46 -15.00 10.78 -16.57
C THR A 46 -13.71 11.15 -15.84
N THR A 47 -13.72 12.29 -15.15
CA THR A 47 -12.62 12.65 -14.26
C THR A 47 -12.59 11.65 -13.10
N CYS A 48 -11.45 11.01 -12.93
CA CYS A 48 -11.13 10.24 -11.76
C CYS A 48 -10.76 11.15 -10.61
N THR A 49 -11.19 10.77 -9.42
CA THR A 49 -10.88 11.47 -8.18
C THR A 49 -10.59 10.42 -7.12
N LEU A 50 -9.35 10.43 -6.63
CA LEU A 50 -8.82 9.45 -5.71
C LEU A 50 -8.29 10.19 -4.48
N GLU A 51 -8.56 9.68 -3.29
CA GLU A 51 -7.87 10.11 -2.08
C GLU A 51 -6.42 9.61 -2.15
N PHE A 52 -5.46 10.52 -2.08
CA PHE A 52 -4.04 10.24 -2.23
C PHE A 52 -3.31 10.43 -0.91
N VAL A 53 -2.52 9.44 -0.54
CA VAL A 53 -1.64 9.47 0.63
C VAL A 53 -0.27 8.97 0.19
N THR A 54 0.78 9.65 0.62
CA THR A 54 2.14 9.18 0.44
C THR A 54 2.99 9.40 1.67
N ALA A 55 4.01 8.58 1.85
CA ALA A 55 5.01 8.76 2.89
C ALA A 55 6.43 8.55 2.34
N VAL A 56 7.29 9.55 2.55
CA VAL A 56 8.74 9.40 2.40
C VAL A 56 9.26 8.55 3.55
N ARG A 57 9.81 7.38 3.24
CA ARG A 57 10.32 6.42 4.23
C ARG A 57 11.82 6.55 4.44
N GLN A 58 12.54 6.98 3.41
CA GLN A 58 13.98 7.15 3.44
C GLN A 58 14.34 8.44 2.71
N GLY A 59 15.22 9.25 3.30
CA GLY A 59 15.75 10.47 2.69
C GLY A 59 15.53 11.73 3.53
N PRO A 60 16.06 12.87 3.08
CA PRO A 60 16.01 14.15 3.79
C PRO A 60 14.61 14.62 4.23
N SER A 61 13.56 14.18 3.54
CA SER A 61 12.18 14.61 3.82
C SER A 61 11.42 13.66 4.77
N ALA A 62 12.01 12.52 5.18
CA ALA A 62 11.32 11.51 6.00
C ALA A 62 10.89 12.01 7.39
N SER A 63 11.55 13.05 7.92
CA SER A 63 11.25 13.64 9.23
C SER A 63 10.48 14.97 9.16
N GLN A 64 10.08 15.41 7.96
CA GLN A 64 9.40 16.68 7.76
C GLN A 64 7.90 16.44 7.58
N LEU A 65 7.06 17.28 8.19
CA LEU A 65 5.65 17.33 7.82
C LEU A 65 5.54 17.97 6.43
N LEU A 66 5.13 17.19 5.42
CA LEU A 66 5.03 17.69 4.05
C LEU A 66 3.68 18.38 3.79
N THR A 67 2.66 18.06 4.58
CA THR A 67 1.38 18.77 4.63
C THR A 67 0.96 19.01 6.09
N ASP A 68 0.17 20.06 6.33
CA ASP A 68 -0.25 20.46 7.69
C ASP A 68 -1.20 19.44 8.36
N ASP A 69 -1.81 18.56 7.58
CA ASP A 69 -2.73 17.50 8.01
C ASP A 69 -2.08 16.10 8.04
N ALA A 70 -0.77 16.03 7.78
CA ALA A 70 0.00 14.80 7.87
C ALA A 70 -0.08 14.21 9.29
N ALA A 71 -0.41 12.92 9.39
CA ALA A 71 -0.49 12.23 10.68
C ALA A 71 0.90 11.83 11.17
N LEU A 72 1.83 11.57 10.24
CA LEU A 72 3.21 11.17 10.49
C LEU A 72 4.21 12.07 9.73
N PRO A 73 5.46 12.22 10.23
CA PRO A 73 6.54 12.81 9.45
C PRO A 73 6.76 12.08 8.12
N GLY A 74 7.16 12.81 7.09
CA GLY A 74 7.36 12.31 5.73
C GLY A 74 6.06 12.12 4.94
N GLU A 75 4.90 12.31 5.57
CA GLU A 75 3.60 12.07 4.95
C GLU A 75 3.06 13.32 4.22
N ALA A 76 2.45 13.11 3.06
CA ALA A 76 1.66 14.10 2.35
C ALA A 76 0.31 13.51 1.95
N ARG A 77 -0.75 14.31 2.09
CA ARG A 77 -2.13 13.92 1.77
C ARG A 77 -2.75 14.88 0.76
N GLY A 78 -3.70 14.37 0.00
CA GLY A 78 -4.44 15.18 -0.97
C GLY A 78 -5.48 14.41 -1.76
N GLU A 79 -6.05 15.08 -2.75
CA GLU A 79 -6.98 14.52 -3.72
C GLU A 79 -6.29 14.51 -5.09
N LEU A 80 -6.04 13.32 -5.63
CA LEU A 80 -5.53 13.13 -6.98
C LEU A 80 -6.71 13.08 -7.96
N SER A 81 -6.72 14.00 -8.91
CA SER A 81 -7.72 14.06 -9.98
C SER A 81 -7.08 14.01 -11.36
N PHE A 82 -7.66 13.27 -12.30
CA PHE A 82 -7.21 13.24 -13.68
C PHE A 82 -8.31 12.67 -14.59
N SER A 83 -8.23 12.92 -15.88
CA SER A 83 -8.94 12.17 -16.91
C SER A 83 -7.96 11.39 -17.76
N LEU A 84 -8.43 10.34 -18.44
CA LEU A 84 -7.58 9.56 -19.34
C LEU A 84 -7.91 9.85 -20.80
N SER A 85 -6.87 10.11 -21.58
CA SER A 85 -6.96 10.14 -23.03
C SER A 85 -7.19 8.73 -23.60
N ALA A 86 -7.51 8.64 -24.88
CA ALA A 86 -7.62 7.35 -25.57
C ALA A 86 -6.30 6.55 -25.61
N SER A 87 -5.15 7.21 -25.40
CA SER A 87 -3.83 6.57 -25.33
C SER A 87 -3.40 6.27 -23.89
N GLY A 88 -4.26 6.46 -22.89
CA GLY A 88 -3.92 6.27 -21.48
C GLY A 88 -3.14 7.42 -20.85
N ALA A 89 -2.91 8.52 -21.57
CA ALA A 89 -2.23 9.69 -21.00
C ALA A 89 -3.14 10.38 -19.98
N LEU A 90 -2.57 10.81 -18.86
CA LEU A 90 -3.28 11.62 -17.88
C LEU A 90 -3.48 13.03 -18.45
N GLU A 91 -4.74 13.42 -18.61
CA GLU A 91 -5.20 14.74 -19.02
C GLU A 91 -5.83 15.45 -17.81
N ASP A 92 -5.57 16.75 -17.67
CA ASP A 92 -6.07 17.57 -16.55
C ASP A 92 -5.69 17.00 -15.17
N GLY A 93 -4.50 16.39 -15.06
CA GLY A 93 -3.99 15.78 -13.84
C GLY A 93 -3.59 16.81 -12.79
N VAL A 94 -4.18 16.72 -11.60
CA VAL A 94 -3.92 17.61 -10.46
C VAL A 94 -3.95 16.81 -9.16
N LEU A 95 -2.91 16.95 -8.34
CA LEU A 95 -2.90 16.56 -6.93
C LEU A 95 -3.17 17.81 -6.09
N ARG A 96 -4.38 17.90 -5.54
CA ARG A 96 -4.81 18.95 -4.63
C ARG A 96 -4.40 18.55 -3.21
N LEU A 97 -3.38 19.17 -2.67
CA LEU A 97 -2.98 18.97 -1.27
C LEU A 97 -4.04 19.56 -0.32
N SER A 98 -4.00 19.11 0.93
CA SER A 98 -4.97 19.44 1.97
C SER A 98 -5.00 20.93 2.36
N ASP A 99 -3.89 21.63 2.14
CA ASP A 99 -3.74 23.08 2.30
C ASP A 99 -4.39 23.88 1.14
N GLY A 100 -4.91 23.19 0.12
CA GLY A 100 -5.51 23.75 -1.08
C GLY A 100 -4.52 23.99 -2.23
N THR A 101 -3.25 23.62 -2.07
CA THR A 101 -2.23 23.75 -3.11
C THR A 101 -2.47 22.74 -4.23
N ASP A 102 -2.55 23.22 -5.48
CA ASP A 102 -2.68 22.38 -6.67
C ASP A 102 -1.30 22.06 -7.26
N LEU A 103 -0.94 20.78 -7.27
CA LEU A 103 0.27 20.27 -7.91
C LEU A 103 -0.08 19.64 -9.27
N PRO A 104 0.47 20.14 -10.39
CA PRO A 104 0.25 19.54 -11.69
C PRO A 104 0.76 18.10 -11.76
N VAL A 105 -0.04 17.21 -12.34
CA VAL A 105 0.30 15.80 -12.53
C VAL A 105 0.26 15.45 -14.00
N VAL A 106 1.34 14.86 -14.49
CA VAL A 106 1.40 14.25 -15.82
C VAL A 106 1.74 12.78 -15.68
N GLY A 107 1.29 11.95 -16.60
CA GLY A 107 1.51 10.51 -16.46
C GLY A 107 0.91 9.68 -17.57
N GLN A 108 1.06 8.38 -17.40
CA GLN A 108 0.52 7.35 -18.27
C GLN A 108 -0.12 6.24 -17.44
N ALA A 109 -1.28 5.79 -17.89
CA ALA A 109 -1.99 4.64 -17.36
C ALA A 109 -2.10 3.56 -18.44
N THR A 110 -1.73 2.33 -18.11
CA THR A 110 -1.87 1.19 -19.03
C THR A 110 -2.44 0.00 -18.26
N GLY A 111 -3.72 -0.32 -18.51
CA GLY A 111 -4.48 -1.30 -17.72
C GLY A 111 -4.47 -0.91 -16.24
N ASN A 112 -3.96 -1.79 -15.39
CA ASN A 112 -3.85 -1.57 -13.94
C ASN A 112 -2.63 -0.72 -13.54
N SER A 113 -1.69 -0.44 -14.44
CA SER A 113 -0.48 0.32 -14.10
C SER A 113 -0.70 1.82 -14.22
N LEU A 114 -0.13 2.59 -13.29
CA LEU A 114 -0.15 4.05 -13.29
C LEU A 114 1.25 4.59 -12.98
N GLN A 115 1.76 5.44 -13.86
CA GLN A 115 3.03 6.14 -13.68
C GLN A 115 2.79 7.64 -13.79
N MET A 116 3.25 8.38 -12.79
CA MET A 116 2.97 9.80 -12.62
C MET A 116 4.22 10.57 -12.26
N ARG A 117 4.24 11.82 -12.73
CA ARG A 117 5.18 12.85 -12.33
C ARG A 117 4.36 14.02 -11.80
N ILE A 118 4.61 14.39 -10.55
CA ILE A 118 3.92 15.47 -9.83
C ILE A 118 4.91 16.62 -9.69
N ASP A 119 4.54 17.80 -10.17
CA ASP A 119 5.39 19.00 -10.11
C ASP A 119 5.03 19.83 -8.87
N ALA A 120 5.97 19.98 -7.93
CA ALA A 120 5.79 20.81 -6.73
C ALA A 120 6.22 22.27 -6.94
N GLY A 121 6.66 22.62 -8.15
CA GLY A 121 7.28 23.90 -8.45
C GLY A 121 8.73 23.98 -7.96
N GLN A 122 9.43 25.06 -8.32
CA GLN A 122 10.83 25.30 -7.93
C GLN A 122 11.82 24.17 -8.31
N GLY A 123 11.48 23.35 -9.31
CA GLY A 123 12.29 22.21 -9.73
C GLY A 123 12.12 20.95 -8.87
N ILE A 124 11.22 20.97 -7.89
CA ILE A 124 10.86 19.83 -7.06
C ILE A 124 9.86 18.95 -7.83
N VAL A 125 10.17 17.67 -7.93
CA VAL A 125 9.37 16.71 -8.69
C VAL A 125 9.24 15.44 -7.87
N PHE A 126 8.01 14.94 -7.76
CA PHE A 126 7.76 13.59 -7.29
C PHE A 126 7.53 12.67 -8.48
N VAL A 127 8.08 11.47 -8.42
CA VAL A 127 7.80 10.41 -9.40
C VAL A 127 7.16 9.26 -8.66
N ALA A 128 5.95 8.89 -9.08
CA ALA A 128 5.15 7.86 -8.44
C ALA A 128 4.80 6.77 -9.47
N ILE A 129 5.03 5.51 -9.12
CA ILE A 129 4.72 4.35 -9.97
C ILE A 129 3.94 3.36 -9.14
N GLY A 130 2.78 2.92 -9.61
CA GLY A 130 1.89 2.04 -8.87
C GLY A 130 1.05 1.12 -9.74
N VAL A 131 0.41 0.17 -9.06
CA VAL A 131 -0.48 -0.83 -9.66
C VAL A 131 -1.81 -0.84 -8.90
N GLY A 132 -2.89 -0.76 -9.66
CA GLY A 132 -4.26 -0.80 -9.20
C GLY A 132 -4.81 -2.22 -9.08
N GLU A 133 -5.72 -2.40 -8.12
CA GLU A 133 -6.53 -3.61 -8.00
C GLU A 133 -7.41 -3.85 -9.23
N GLN A 134 -7.79 -2.77 -9.92
CA GLN A 134 -8.59 -2.75 -11.13
C GLN A 134 -7.89 -1.94 -12.24
N ASP A 135 -8.43 -2.01 -13.45
CA ASP A 135 -8.03 -1.12 -14.54
C ASP A 135 -8.16 0.35 -14.09
N VAL A 136 -7.13 1.15 -14.30
CA VAL A 136 -7.09 2.56 -13.88
C VAL A 136 -8.22 3.35 -14.54
N ALA A 137 -8.63 2.97 -15.75
CA ALA A 137 -9.75 3.58 -16.45
C ALA A 137 -11.12 3.29 -15.79
N ALA A 138 -11.22 2.24 -14.98
CA ALA A 138 -12.45 1.93 -14.24
C ALA A 138 -12.67 2.87 -13.04
N CYS A 139 -11.63 3.59 -12.61
CA CYS A 139 -11.70 4.56 -11.54
C CYS A 139 -12.24 4.01 -10.21
N GLN A 140 -11.84 2.78 -9.87
CA GLN A 140 -12.37 2.03 -8.74
C GLN A 140 -11.24 1.28 -8.03
N GLY A 141 -11.42 1.02 -6.74
CA GLY A 141 -10.45 0.31 -5.92
C GLY A 141 -9.27 1.18 -5.49
N ALA A 142 -8.22 0.53 -5.01
CA ALA A 142 -6.98 1.17 -4.60
C ALA A 142 -5.86 0.98 -5.64
N ILE A 143 -4.97 1.97 -5.71
CA ILE A 143 -3.70 1.94 -6.45
C ILE A 143 -2.59 2.17 -5.44
N ASN A 144 -1.62 1.26 -5.38
CA ASN A 144 -0.51 1.34 -4.45
C ASN A 144 0.80 1.31 -5.21
N GLY A 145 1.83 1.98 -4.69
CA GLY A 145 3.09 2.06 -5.40
C GLY A 145 4.24 2.64 -4.60
N ILE A 146 5.36 2.78 -5.29
CA ILE A 146 6.57 3.43 -4.78
C ILE A 146 6.66 4.85 -5.35
N MET A 147 7.37 5.71 -4.64
CA MET A 147 7.71 7.02 -5.16
C MET A 147 9.10 7.50 -4.77
N SER A 148 9.57 8.52 -5.48
CA SER A 148 10.77 9.29 -5.15
C SER A 148 10.49 10.79 -5.16
N GLY A 149 11.32 11.54 -4.43
CA GLY A 149 11.12 12.98 -4.16
C GLY A 149 10.42 13.24 -2.82
N PRO A 150 10.29 14.51 -2.39
CA PRO A 150 10.56 15.73 -3.15
C PRO A 150 12.05 16.10 -3.30
N GLN A 151 12.90 15.68 -2.37
CA GLN A 151 14.34 15.97 -2.39
C GLN A 151 15.13 14.81 -2.99
N ALA A 152 16.33 15.10 -3.48
CA ALA A 152 17.22 14.06 -3.97
C ALA A 152 17.57 13.08 -2.84
N GLY A 153 17.37 11.78 -3.09
CA GLY A 153 17.56 10.73 -2.09
C GLY A 153 16.29 10.33 -1.33
N ASP A 154 15.16 11.02 -1.55
CA ASP A 154 13.87 10.61 -0.99
C ASP A 154 13.29 9.41 -1.74
N LEU A 155 12.89 8.39 -0.99
CA LEU A 155 12.18 7.18 -1.41
C LEU A 155 11.03 6.90 -0.46
N GLY A 156 9.90 6.46 -1.02
CA GLY A 156 8.69 6.28 -0.25
C GLY A 156 7.66 5.37 -0.90
N ASP A 157 6.51 5.28 -0.26
CA ASP A 157 5.33 4.59 -0.74
C ASP A 157 4.17 5.57 -0.92
N TRP A 158 3.20 5.18 -1.75
CA TRP A 158 1.97 5.94 -1.93
C TRP A 158 0.79 5.00 -2.17
N GLN A 159 -0.39 5.51 -1.83
CA GLN A 159 -1.67 4.88 -2.05
C GLN A 159 -2.66 5.94 -2.57
N ALA A 160 -3.46 5.55 -3.56
CA ALA A 160 -4.62 6.31 -4.00
C ALA A 160 -5.87 5.43 -4.00
N VAL A 161 -6.96 5.89 -3.39
CA VAL A 161 -8.21 5.12 -3.27
C VAL A 161 -9.35 5.88 -3.95
N ALA A 162 -10.09 5.22 -4.82
CA ALA A 162 -11.23 5.84 -5.49
C ALA A 162 -12.29 6.30 -4.49
N LEU A 163 -12.57 7.61 -4.51
CA LEU A 163 -13.69 8.18 -3.78
C LEU A 163 -14.96 7.70 -4.51
N GLY A 164 -15.64 6.69 -3.95
CA GLY A 164 -16.86 6.15 -4.54
C GLY A 164 -17.81 7.28 -4.90
N GLN A 165 -18.39 7.25 -6.11
CA GLN A 165 -19.23 8.34 -6.63
C GLN A 165 -20.43 8.62 -5.71
N GLY A 166 -20.20 9.53 -4.74
CA GLY A 166 -21.22 10.09 -3.89
C GLY A 166 -22.06 11.04 -4.73
N THR A 167 -23.30 10.65 -4.99
CA THR A 167 -24.33 11.56 -5.47
C THR A 167 -24.40 12.76 -4.54
N ALA A 168 -24.10 13.94 -5.09
CA ALA A 168 -24.29 15.22 -4.43
C ALA A 168 -25.70 15.27 -3.81
N THR A 169 -25.77 15.26 -2.49
CA THR A 169 -27.01 15.50 -1.76
C THR A 169 -26.86 16.76 -0.91
N SER A 170 -27.77 17.67 -1.17
CA SER A 170 -27.90 19.00 -0.62
C SER A 170 -27.92 19.00 0.91
N THR A 171 -27.25 20.00 1.45
CA THR A 171 -27.38 20.60 2.77
C THR A 171 -28.81 20.59 3.34
N GLY A 172 -28.96 20.02 4.54
CA GLY A 172 -30.13 20.12 5.40
C GLY A 172 -29.76 19.75 6.84
N GLY A 173 -29.71 20.75 7.71
CA GLY A 173 -29.06 20.68 9.03
C GLY A 173 -29.82 19.91 10.12
N GLY A 174 -29.01 19.45 11.09
CA GLY A 174 -29.22 19.30 12.53
C GLY A 174 -30.56 18.82 13.08
N ASN A 175 -30.56 17.76 13.91
CA ASN A 175 -30.32 17.93 15.34
C ASN A 175 -30.17 16.59 16.09
N THR A 176 -29.51 16.71 17.24
CA THR A 176 -29.10 15.71 18.24
C THR A 176 -30.21 14.87 18.89
N GLY A 177 -29.89 13.62 19.28
CA GLY A 177 -30.66 12.86 20.28
C GLY A 177 -30.06 11.46 20.55
N GLY A 178 -29.45 11.29 21.72
CA GLY A 178 -28.81 10.06 22.21
C GLY A 178 -29.76 8.90 22.57
N PRO A 179 -29.20 7.78 23.08
CA PRO A 179 -29.75 6.44 22.91
C PRO A 179 -30.81 6.06 23.96
N ALA A 180 -31.87 5.38 23.49
CA ALA A 180 -32.91 4.80 24.32
C ALA A 180 -32.60 3.33 24.64
N THR A 181 -32.40 3.05 25.93
CA THR A 181 -32.46 1.72 26.54
C THR A 181 -33.93 1.26 26.61
N GLY A 182 -34.25 0.10 26.01
CA GLY A 182 -35.59 -0.49 26.03
C GLY A 182 -35.56 -1.97 26.40
N SER A 183 -35.81 -2.26 27.67
CA SER A 183 -35.93 -3.60 28.24
C SER A 183 -37.07 -4.44 27.65
N ALA A 184 -36.81 -5.74 27.64
CA ALA A 184 -37.69 -6.82 27.25
C ALA A 184 -38.97 -6.94 28.09
N ASN A 185 -40.00 -7.47 27.43
CA ASN A 185 -41.36 -7.64 27.90
C ASN A 185 -41.71 -9.15 27.90
N ARG A 186 -42.22 -9.70 29.02
CA ARG A 186 -43.17 -10.86 29.17
C ARG A 186 -43.04 -11.54 30.56
N PRO A 187 -44.04 -12.32 31.04
CA PRO A 187 -45.33 -11.86 31.55
C PRO A 187 -45.70 -12.51 32.92
N ALA A 188 -46.86 -12.13 33.43
CA ALA A 188 -47.46 -12.52 34.71
C ALA A 188 -47.68 -14.02 34.93
N GLY A 189 -47.57 -14.45 36.20
CA GLY A 189 -48.09 -15.72 36.69
C GLY A 189 -48.04 -15.85 38.21
N GLY A 190 -49.21 -16.13 38.82
CA GLY A 190 -49.32 -17.01 39.99
C GLY A 190 -49.40 -16.37 41.39
N GLN A 191 -50.61 -16.28 41.94
CA GLN A 191 -50.87 -16.13 43.38
C GLN A 191 -50.61 -17.45 44.13
N GLY A 192 -50.03 -17.35 45.34
CA GLY A 192 -49.84 -18.42 46.31
C GLY A 192 -49.97 -17.90 47.76
N PRO A 193 -50.16 -18.78 48.77
CA PRO A 193 -51.16 -18.68 49.85
C PRO A 193 -50.77 -17.82 51.07
N PRO A 194 -51.72 -17.53 52.00
CA PRO A 194 -51.54 -16.52 53.05
C PRO A 194 -50.62 -16.97 54.19
N ALA A 195 -49.98 -15.97 54.82
CA ALA A 195 -49.05 -16.09 55.92
C ALA A 195 -49.67 -16.67 57.22
N PRO A 196 -48.92 -17.46 58.01
CA PRO A 196 -49.31 -17.85 59.37
C PRO A 196 -49.09 -16.70 60.38
N PRO A 197 -49.78 -16.74 61.54
CA PRO A 197 -49.87 -15.60 62.45
C PRO A 197 -48.63 -15.39 63.32
N ALA A 198 -48.39 -14.14 63.69
CA ALA A 198 -47.31 -13.69 64.56
C ALA A 198 -47.39 -14.28 65.98
N ILE A 199 -46.25 -14.71 66.51
CA ILE A 199 -46.05 -15.14 67.90
C ILE A 199 -45.45 -13.95 68.69
N PRO A 200 -45.94 -13.63 69.91
CA PRO A 200 -45.49 -12.49 70.71
C PRO A 200 -44.10 -12.72 71.36
N PRO A 201 -43.41 -11.66 71.83
CA PRO A 201 -42.03 -11.76 72.30
C PRO A 201 -41.97 -12.37 73.70
N SER A 202 -41.20 -13.43 73.88
CA SER A 202 -40.82 -13.95 75.19
C SER A 202 -39.43 -13.45 75.58
N SER A 203 -39.45 -12.55 76.55
CA SER A 203 -38.31 -12.24 77.42
C SER A 203 -37.91 -13.47 78.24
N SER A 204 -36.64 -13.85 78.23
CA SER A 204 -35.85 -14.07 79.46
C SER A 204 -34.46 -14.60 79.10
N SER A 205 -33.48 -13.77 79.43
CA SER A 205 -32.06 -14.07 79.46
C SER A 205 -31.81 -15.18 80.48
N ALA A 206 -31.55 -16.40 80.00
CA ALA A 206 -30.73 -17.36 80.70
C ALA A 206 -29.45 -17.50 79.86
N THR A 207 -28.34 -16.96 80.35
CA THR A 207 -27.01 -17.20 79.79
C THR A 207 -26.73 -18.69 79.89
N ARG A 208 -27.10 -19.42 78.83
CA ARG A 208 -26.83 -20.84 78.68
C ARG A 208 -25.35 -20.95 78.34
N THR A 209 -24.51 -20.97 79.36
CA THR A 209 -23.08 -21.26 79.21
C THR A 209 -22.93 -22.67 78.68
N CYS A 210 -22.35 -22.77 77.49
CA CYS A 210 -22.07 -24.05 76.87
C CYS A 210 -20.96 -24.81 77.62
N PRO A 211 -20.93 -26.15 77.55
CA PRO A 211 -19.81 -26.95 78.03
C PRO A 211 -18.48 -26.48 77.44
N ALA A 212 -17.37 -26.80 78.10
CA ALA A 212 -16.03 -26.48 77.60
C ALA A 212 -15.86 -27.01 76.17
N ASN A 213 -15.28 -26.18 75.29
CA ASN A 213 -15.08 -26.42 73.85
C ASN A 213 -16.38 -26.45 73.01
N GLN A 214 -17.47 -25.84 73.49
CA GLN A 214 -18.68 -25.60 72.68
C GLN A 214 -19.05 -24.11 72.69
N THR A 215 -19.58 -23.64 71.56
CA THR A 215 -20.03 -22.26 71.35
C THR A 215 -21.55 -22.21 71.28
N SER A 216 -22.16 -21.17 71.84
CA SER A 216 -23.60 -20.98 71.74
C SER A 216 -23.95 -20.31 70.40
N CYS A 217 -24.58 -21.06 69.51
CA CYS A 217 -25.09 -20.59 68.23
C CYS A 217 -26.62 -20.53 68.30
N SER A 218 -27.17 -19.31 68.42
CA SER A 218 -28.61 -19.07 68.55
C SER A 218 -29.29 -19.86 69.69
N GLY A 219 -28.56 -20.06 70.79
CA GLY A 219 -29.05 -20.77 71.99
C GLY A 219 -28.79 -22.28 72.00
N THR A 220 -28.23 -22.85 70.93
CA THR A 220 -27.81 -24.26 70.87
C THR A 220 -26.29 -24.34 71.04
N CYS A 221 -25.80 -25.22 71.90
CA CYS A 221 -24.36 -25.43 72.07
C CYS A 221 -23.85 -26.41 71.01
N VAL A 222 -22.89 -25.95 70.22
CA VAL A 222 -22.30 -26.70 69.11
C VAL A 222 -20.79 -26.66 69.21
N ASN A 223 -20.11 -27.71 68.76
CA ASN A 223 -18.65 -27.71 68.71
C ASN A 223 -18.19 -27.17 67.36
N LEU A 224 -17.71 -25.92 67.34
CA LEU A 224 -17.22 -25.29 66.11
C LEU A 224 -16.05 -26.04 65.48
N SER A 225 -15.36 -26.92 66.22
CA SER A 225 -14.23 -27.68 65.69
C SER A 225 -14.62 -28.95 64.91
N SER A 226 -15.88 -29.38 64.98
CA SER A 226 -16.31 -30.68 64.43
C SER A 226 -17.76 -30.73 63.90
N ASP A 227 -18.58 -29.72 64.20
CA ASP A 227 -19.97 -29.68 63.77
C ASP A 227 -20.07 -29.23 62.31
N LEU A 228 -20.62 -30.10 61.45
CA LEU A 228 -20.76 -29.86 60.02
C LEU A 228 -21.64 -28.66 59.66
N ASN A 229 -22.50 -28.19 60.57
CA ASN A 229 -23.40 -27.07 60.32
C ASN A 229 -22.94 -25.77 61.00
N HIS A 230 -21.82 -25.81 61.74
CA HIS A 230 -21.26 -24.68 62.48
C HIS A 230 -19.72 -24.73 62.49
N CYS A 231 -19.09 -25.11 61.38
CA CYS A 231 -17.65 -25.35 61.33
C CYS A 231 -16.88 -24.03 61.31
N GLY A 232 -16.05 -23.79 62.32
CA GLY A 232 -15.29 -22.55 62.50
C GLY A 232 -16.11 -21.40 63.10
N GLU A 233 -17.36 -21.26 62.68
CA GLU A 233 -18.29 -20.24 63.21
C GLU A 233 -19.77 -20.68 63.19
N CYS A 234 -20.61 -19.95 63.93
CA CYS A 234 -22.03 -20.27 64.05
C CYS A 234 -22.75 -20.13 62.71
N GLY A 235 -23.30 -21.24 62.21
CA GLY A 235 -24.08 -21.29 60.96
C GLY A 235 -23.25 -21.51 59.70
N ALA A 236 -21.93 -21.65 59.83
CA ALA A 236 -21.07 -22.06 58.73
C ALA A 236 -21.27 -23.56 58.46
N VAL A 237 -22.01 -23.88 57.40
CA VAL A 237 -22.31 -25.25 56.97
C VAL A 237 -21.25 -25.73 55.98
N CYS A 238 -20.62 -26.86 56.28
CA CYS A 238 -19.83 -27.62 55.33
C CYS A 238 -20.79 -28.39 54.41
N GLU A 239 -21.21 -27.79 53.30
CA GLU A 239 -22.03 -28.46 52.28
C GLU A 239 -21.23 -28.57 50.97
N SER A 240 -21.11 -29.80 50.44
CA SER A 240 -20.65 -30.06 49.07
C SER A 240 -21.62 -31.04 48.42
N ARG A 241 -22.04 -30.75 47.19
CA ARG A 241 -22.96 -31.63 46.43
C ARG A 241 -22.28 -32.84 45.79
N LEU A 242 -20.95 -32.88 45.83
CA LEU A 242 -20.15 -33.80 45.03
C LEU A 242 -19.27 -34.73 45.87
N VAL A 243 -18.90 -34.35 47.10
CA VAL A 243 -17.96 -35.12 47.95
C VAL A 243 -18.35 -35.05 49.43
N ALA A 244 -18.06 -36.11 50.18
CA ALA A 244 -18.16 -36.09 51.64
C ALA A 244 -17.18 -35.04 52.21
N VAL A 245 -17.69 -34.16 53.06
CA VAL A 245 -16.93 -33.12 53.75
C VAL A 245 -16.98 -33.39 55.25
N GLU A 246 -15.90 -33.07 55.95
CA GLU A 246 -15.80 -33.14 57.40
C GLU A 246 -15.37 -31.79 57.98
N CYS A 247 -15.73 -31.53 59.23
CA CYS A 247 -15.22 -30.37 59.96
C CYS A 247 -14.04 -30.83 60.83
N ARG A 248 -12.83 -30.36 60.53
CA ARG A 248 -11.63 -30.67 61.32
C ARG A 248 -11.04 -29.37 61.84
N ASN A 249 -10.97 -29.25 63.18
CA ASN A 249 -10.42 -28.07 63.87
C ASN A 249 -11.08 -26.74 63.46
N GLY A 250 -12.34 -26.77 63.02
CA GLY A 250 -13.09 -25.59 62.60
C GLY A 250 -12.83 -25.15 61.17
N VAL A 251 -12.24 -26.02 60.35
CA VAL A 251 -12.10 -25.85 58.92
C VAL A 251 -12.88 -26.98 58.23
N CYS A 252 -13.71 -26.62 57.24
CA CYS A 252 -14.33 -27.62 56.37
C CYS A 252 -13.24 -28.23 55.48
N GLU A 253 -12.94 -29.50 55.67
CA GLU A 253 -11.98 -30.28 54.89
C GLU A 253 -12.74 -31.32 54.05
N GLY A 254 -12.23 -31.63 52.86
CA GLY A 254 -12.75 -32.75 52.07
C GLY A 254 -12.29 -34.08 52.68
N SER A 255 -13.21 -35.01 52.96
CA SER A 255 -12.84 -36.28 53.60
C SER A 255 -12.10 -37.25 52.65
N SER A 256 -12.24 -37.06 51.33
CA SER A 256 -11.38 -37.63 50.29
C SER A 256 -11.79 -37.09 48.91
N CYS A 257 -10.91 -36.38 48.20
CA CYS A 257 -11.07 -36.19 46.76
C CYS A 257 -10.64 -37.47 46.03
N GLU A 258 -11.29 -37.81 44.90
CA GLU A 258 -10.81 -38.89 44.04
C GLU A 258 -9.39 -38.59 43.53
N ASN A 259 -8.60 -39.64 43.25
CA ASN A 259 -7.18 -39.50 42.91
C ASN A 259 -6.98 -38.52 41.74
N GLY A 260 -6.22 -37.46 41.99
CA GLY A 260 -5.90 -36.41 41.01
C GLY A 260 -6.72 -35.12 41.15
N LEU A 261 -7.69 -35.07 42.06
CA LEU A 261 -8.49 -33.85 42.34
C LEU A 261 -8.05 -33.16 43.63
N THR A 262 -8.11 -31.83 43.65
CA THR A 262 -7.75 -30.98 44.79
C THR A 262 -9.01 -30.39 45.44
N PHE A 263 -9.09 -30.40 46.78
CA PHE A 263 -10.22 -29.79 47.48
C PHE A 263 -10.04 -28.27 47.58
N CYS A 264 -10.96 -27.52 46.98
CA CYS A 264 -10.93 -26.07 46.87
C CYS A 264 -11.89 -25.34 47.80
N GLY A 265 -12.30 -26.01 48.89
CA GLY A 265 -13.20 -25.47 49.91
C GLY A 265 -14.61 -26.02 49.80
N ALA A 266 -15.49 -25.66 50.73
CA ALA A 266 -16.86 -26.19 50.75
C ALA A 266 -17.69 -25.72 49.55
N ALA A 267 -17.53 -24.47 49.12
CA ALA A 267 -18.24 -23.89 47.97
C ALA A 267 -17.81 -24.55 46.65
N ASP A 268 -16.50 -24.74 46.47
CA ASP A 268 -15.92 -25.21 45.22
C ASP A 268 -15.70 -26.74 45.22
N GLY A 269 -15.70 -27.44 46.35
CA GLY A 269 -15.53 -28.89 46.39
C GLY A 269 -14.21 -29.37 45.78
N CYS A 270 -14.17 -30.60 45.26
CA CYS A 270 -12.98 -31.13 44.57
C CYS A 270 -12.95 -30.67 43.11
N ARG A 271 -11.77 -30.22 42.65
CA ARG A 271 -11.53 -29.67 41.32
C ARG A 271 -10.30 -30.32 40.71
N ASP A 272 -10.35 -30.60 39.41
CA ASP A 272 -9.18 -31.05 38.67
C ASP A 272 -8.33 -29.84 38.34
N THR A 273 -7.35 -29.52 39.18
CA THR A 273 -6.51 -28.34 38.97
C THR A 273 -5.62 -28.44 37.74
N THR A 274 -5.68 -29.54 36.98
CA THR A 274 -4.96 -29.69 35.72
C THR A 274 -5.77 -29.33 34.47
N GLN A 275 -7.09 -29.23 34.60
CA GLN A 275 -8.03 -29.01 33.49
C GLN A 275 -9.16 -28.03 33.81
N ASP A 276 -9.45 -27.78 35.09
CA ASP A 276 -10.52 -26.90 35.52
C ASP A 276 -10.12 -25.44 35.31
N ILE A 277 -10.83 -24.78 34.39
CA ILE A 277 -10.54 -23.40 33.98
C ILE A 277 -10.66 -22.41 35.15
N ASP A 278 -11.47 -22.70 36.17
CA ASP A 278 -11.66 -21.82 37.33
C ASP A 278 -10.65 -22.11 38.47
N HIS A 279 -9.87 -23.19 38.34
CA HIS A 279 -8.96 -23.71 39.37
C HIS A 279 -7.64 -24.23 38.77
N CYS A 280 -7.11 -23.57 37.75
CA CYS A 280 -5.95 -24.05 37.01
C CYS A 280 -4.65 -23.85 37.78
N GLY A 281 -3.94 -24.94 38.06
CA GLY A 281 -2.72 -24.95 38.89
C GLY A 281 -2.99 -24.89 40.39
N GLY A 282 -4.22 -24.54 40.80
CA GLY A 282 -4.62 -24.47 42.20
C GLY A 282 -6.00 -23.84 42.40
N CYS A 283 -6.47 -23.84 43.64
CA CYS A 283 -7.84 -23.45 43.96
C CYS A 283 -8.09 -21.96 43.79
N GLN A 284 -9.23 -21.60 43.19
CA GLN A 284 -9.63 -20.22 42.89
C GLN A 284 -8.59 -19.49 42.03
N GLN A 285 -7.96 -20.22 41.11
CA GLN A 285 -7.05 -19.70 40.11
C GLN A 285 -7.69 -19.83 38.72
N PRO A 286 -8.63 -18.93 38.37
CA PRO A 286 -9.25 -18.97 37.06
C PRO A 286 -8.28 -18.54 35.97
N CYS A 287 -8.25 -19.27 34.86
CA CYS A 287 -7.68 -18.79 33.61
C CYS A 287 -8.66 -17.77 33.00
N VAL A 288 -8.16 -16.58 32.71
CA VAL A 288 -8.91 -15.55 31.99
C VAL A 288 -8.46 -15.61 30.53
N ASN A 289 -9.43 -15.76 29.61
CA ASN A 289 -9.19 -15.82 28.16
C ASN A 289 -8.16 -16.88 27.72
N ALA A 290 -8.04 -17.97 28.48
CA ALA A 290 -7.13 -19.09 28.22
C ALA A 290 -7.76 -20.43 28.64
N ASP A 291 -7.25 -21.53 28.10
CA ASP A 291 -7.59 -22.89 28.51
C ASP A 291 -6.69 -23.36 29.67
N CYS A 292 -7.12 -24.36 30.43
CA CYS A 292 -6.27 -25.01 31.43
C CYS A 292 -5.73 -26.34 30.91
N ALA A 293 -4.41 -26.49 30.84
CA ALA A 293 -3.80 -27.78 30.50
C ALA A 293 -2.58 -28.08 31.37
N GLY A 294 -2.58 -29.24 32.03
CA GLY A 294 -1.49 -29.67 32.90
C GLY A 294 -1.30 -28.77 34.14
N GLY A 295 -2.32 -27.99 34.50
CA GLY A 295 -2.27 -27.05 35.61
C GLY A 295 -1.58 -25.73 35.29
N VAL A 296 -1.48 -25.42 34.00
CA VAL A 296 -0.98 -24.15 33.48
C VAL A 296 -2.04 -23.57 32.56
N CYS A 297 -2.36 -22.28 32.74
CA CYS A 297 -3.19 -21.57 31.80
C CYS A 297 -2.45 -21.46 30.47
N ILE A 298 -2.99 -22.06 29.42
CA ILE A 298 -2.49 -22.00 28.06
C ILE A 298 -3.59 -21.44 27.17
N GLY A 299 -3.33 -20.31 26.52
CA GLY A 299 -4.24 -19.66 25.59
C GLY A 299 -3.43 -18.96 24.52
N GLU A 300 -4.06 -18.70 23.38
CA GLU A 300 -3.55 -17.74 22.40
C GLU A 300 -3.30 -16.40 23.10
N PRO A 301 -2.27 -15.63 22.72
CA PRO A 301 -2.03 -14.31 23.32
C PRO A 301 -3.29 -13.44 23.17
N ASP A 302 -3.83 -13.06 24.32
CA ASP A 302 -4.90 -12.07 24.43
C ASP A 302 -4.39 -10.74 23.83
N PRO A 303 -5.11 -10.13 22.86
CA PRO A 303 -4.72 -8.84 22.28
C PRO A 303 -4.73 -7.67 23.29
N ASP A 304 -5.24 -7.84 24.51
CA ASP A 304 -5.35 -6.77 25.51
C ASP A 304 -4.36 -6.90 26.70
N GLN A 305 -3.49 -7.92 26.78
CA GLN A 305 -2.44 -7.98 27.81
C GLN A 305 -1.09 -8.53 27.32
N CYS A 306 -0.08 -7.67 27.41
CA CYS A 306 1.29 -8.00 27.04
C CYS A 306 1.98 -8.89 28.06
N GLY A 307 2.78 -9.84 27.56
CA GLY A 307 3.58 -10.75 28.38
C GLY A 307 4.60 -10.00 29.26
N VAL A 308 5.19 -10.71 30.22
CA VAL A 308 6.20 -10.13 31.11
C VAL A 308 7.35 -9.47 30.32
N GLY A 309 7.68 -8.23 30.65
CA GLY A 309 8.72 -7.44 29.95
C GLY A 309 8.20 -6.64 28.75
N LEU A 310 6.95 -6.84 28.33
CA LEU A 310 6.33 -6.10 27.23
C LEU A 310 5.29 -5.11 27.78
N SER A 311 5.16 -3.97 27.11
CA SER A 311 4.16 -2.94 27.42
C SER A 311 3.13 -2.82 26.29
N ASP A 312 1.88 -2.54 26.65
CA ASP A 312 0.80 -2.30 25.69
C ASP A 312 0.88 -0.86 25.18
N CYS A 313 1.19 -0.71 23.89
CA CYS A 313 1.22 0.56 23.18
C CYS A 313 0.07 0.67 22.16
N GLY A 314 -1.17 0.53 22.66
CA GLY A 314 -2.38 0.75 21.87
C GLY A 314 -2.89 -0.51 21.16
N GLY A 315 -2.85 -1.65 21.85
CA GLY A 315 -3.19 -2.97 21.31
C GLY A 315 -2.01 -3.70 20.67
N VAL A 316 -0.79 -3.18 20.84
CA VAL A 316 0.45 -3.78 20.33
C VAL A 316 1.43 -3.90 21.48
N CYS A 317 1.91 -5.13 21.70
CA CYS A 317 2.89 -5.41 22.74
C CYS A 317 4.31 -5.20 22.25
N VAL A 318 5.02 -4.28 22.91
CA VAL A 318 6.39 -3.87 22.55
C VAL A 318 7.31 -3.97 23.75
N ASP A 319 8.59 -4.24 23.50
CA ASP A 319 9.62 -4.25 24.53
C ASP A 319 10.22 -2.85 24.67
N LEU A 320 9.85 -2.12 25.73
CA LEU A 320 10.35 -0.75 25.91
C LEU A 320 11.86 -0.69 26.17
N ASP A 321 12.53 -1.81 26.45
CA ASP A 321 13.98 -1.82 26.68
C ASP A 321 14.82 -1.91 25.39
N ASP A 322 14.24 -2.36 24.27
CA ASP A 322 14.96 -2.68 23.02
C ASP A 322 14.21 -2.24 21.74
N ASP A 323 12.95 -1.79 21.84
CA ASP A 323 12.18 -1.30 20.71
C ASP A 323 12.52 0.16 20.38
N ASP A 324 13.16 0.38 19.23
CA ASP A 324 13.58 1.69 18.76
C ASP A 324 12.43 2.70 18.57
N LEU A 325 11.19 2.24 18.38
CA LEU A 325 10.02 3.09 18.17
C LEU A 325 9.25 3.39 19.48
N ASN A 326 9.57 2.67 20.56
CA ASN A 326 8.86 2.73 21.84
C ASN A 326 9.84 2.72 23.03
N CYS A 327 11.00 3.36 22.89
CA CYS A 327 12.08 3.19 23.84
C CYS A 327 11.80 3.86 25.18
N GLY A 328 11.67 3.10 26.26
CA GLY A 328 11.36 3.59 27.61
C GLY A 328 9.90 4.00 27.83
N GLU A 329 9.19 4.42 26.78
CA GLU A 329 7.73 4.63 26.77
C GLU A 329 7.15 4.49 25.35
N CYS A 330 5.84 4.20 25.27
CA CYS A 330 5.14 4.05 24.00
C CYS A 330 5.29 5.29 23.10
N GLY A 331 5.67 5.06 21.83
CA GLY A 331 5.87 6.12 20.85
C GLY A 331 7.10 6.99 21.06
N ASN A 332 7.99 6.67 22.02
CA ASN A 332 9.28 7.32 22.11
C ASN A 332 10.25 6.75 21.07
N ASP A 333 10.12 7.27 19.86
CA ASP A 333 10.89 6.89 18.68
C ASP A 333 12.31 7.49 18.71
N CYS A 334 13.31 6.62 18.82
CA CYS A 334 14.72 6.98 18.83
C CYS A 334 15.20 7.59 17.50
N TYR A 335 14.56 7.27 16.37
CA TYR A 335 14.90 7.86 15.07
C TYR A 335 14.68 9.38 15.04
N LEU A 336 13.84 9.92 15.94
CA LEU A 336 13.64 11.37 16.08
C LEU A 336 14.88 12.11 16.62
N LEU A 337 15.78 11.42 17.33
CA LEU A 337 17.05 11.99 17.81
C LEU A 337 18.15 11.97 16.75
N GLY A 338 18.02 11.11 15.73
CA GLY A 338 18.91 11.03 14.59
C GLY A 338 18.92 9.64 13.95
N PRO A 339 19.25 9.54 12.66
CA PRO A 339 19.08 8.33 11.88
C PRO A 339 20.15 7.29 12.22
N SER A 340 19.85 6.39 13.17
CA SER A 340 20.61 5.19 13.67
C SER A 340 20.72 5.16 15.20
N HIS A 341 20.05 6.07 15.91
CA HIS A 341 19.86 5.88 17.35
C HIS A 341 19.06 4.60 17.60
N TYR A 342 19.46 3.85 18.60
CA TYR A 342 18.83 2.58 18.97
C TYR A 342 18.41 2.59 20.43
N CYS A 343 17.44 1.75 20.78
CA CYS A 343 17.03 1.60 22.17
C CYS A 343 18.02 0.71 22.92
N GLU A 344 18.56 1.20 24.04
CA GLU A 344 19.34 0.37 24.94
C GLU A 344 18.85 0.55 26.38
N ARG A 345 18.16 -0.48 26.89
CA ARG A 345 17.63 -0.51 28.27
C ARG A 345 16.69 0.66 28.56
N GLY A 346 15.82 0.96 27.60
CA GLY A 346 14.81 2.01 27.69
C GLY A 346 15.36 3.42 27.54
N VAL A 347 16.57 3.56 26.98
CA VAL A 347 17.19 4.85 26.69
C VAL A 347 17.64 4.89 25.23
N CYS A 348 17.14 5.87 24.48
CA CYS A 348 17.64 6.13 23.14
C CYS A 348 19.11 6.50 23.18
N THR A 349 19.92 5.67 22.55
CA THR A 349 21.38 5.74 22.60
C THR A 349 21.89 6.11 21.20
N PRO A 350 22.83 7.06 21.09
CA PRO A 350 23.45 7.40 19.81
C PRO A 350 24.19 6.18 19.23
N PRO A 351 24.29 6.07 17.90
CA PRO A 351 24.90 4.91 17.28
C PRO A 351 26.37 4.77 17.68
N SER A 352 26.80 3.52 17.89
CA SER A 352 28.21 3.20 18.03
C SER A 352 28.87 3.18 16.65
N CYS A 353 29.48 4.29 16.25
CA CYS A 353 30.06 4.41 14.91
C CYS A 353 31.38 3.66 14.69
N GLY A 354 31.97 3.05 15.72
CA GLY A 354 33.26 2.37 15.58
C GLY A 354 34.33 3.30 14.99
N ASP A 355 34.86 2.96 13.82
CA ASP A 355 35.86 3.75 13.07
C ASP A 355 35.23 4.86 12.17
N LEU A 356 33.91 4.88 12.02
CA LEU A 356 33.16 5.89 11.26
C LEU A 356 32.94 7.15 12.09
N THR A 357 32.57 8.26 11.43
CA THR A 357 32.28 9.52 12.12
C THR A 357 30.78 9.69 12.34
N ASP A 358 30.36 10.02 13.57
CA ASP A 358 28.99 10.45 13.86
C ASP A 358 28.74 11.85 13.28
N CYS A 359 27.88 11.91 12.26
CA CYS A 359 27.45 13.12 11.59
C CYS A 359 26.01 13.52 11.98
N GLY A 360 25.71 13.51 13.27
CA GLY A 360 24.39 13.91 13.78
C GLY A 360 23.41 12.75 13.80
N GLY A 361 23.87 11.59 14.26
CA GLY A 361 23.13 10.34 14.30
C GLY A 361 23.42 9.40 13.14
N LEU A 362 24.13 9.84 12.08
CA LEU A 362 24.53 8.98 10.96
C LEU A 362 26.02 8.62 11.07
N CYS A 363 26.36 7.33 11.03
CA CYS A 363 27.75 6.91 10.98
C CYS A 363 28.27 6.93 9.55
N VAL A 364 29.15 7.89 9.24
CA VAL A 364 29.60 8.17 7.88
C VAL A 364 31.10 7.94 7.70
N ASP A 365 31.46 7.37 6.54
CA ASP A 365 32.85 7.25 6.08
C ASP A 365 33.27 8.53 5.33
N LEU A 366 33.72 9.54 6.06
CA LEU A 366 34.12 10.84 5.50
C LEU A 366 35.10 10.76 4.31
N PRO A 367 36.03 9.77 4.23
CA PRO A 367 36.92 9.62 3.08
C PRO A 367 36.25 9.27 1.74
N THR A 368 35.04 8.72 1.76
CA THR A 368 34.40 8.17 0.55
C THR A 368 32.96 8.64 0.35
N ASP A 369 32.32 9.19 1.37
CA ASP A 369 30.94 9.68 1.29
C ASP A 369 30.86 11.04 0.55
N PRO A 370 30.18 11.12 -0.61
CA PRO A 370 30.08 12.35 -1.39
C PRO A 370 29.17 13.43 -0.77
N LEU A 371 28.39 13.12 0.26
CA LEU A 371 27.55 14.06 1.00
C LEU A 371 28.24 14.57 2.30
N HIS A 372 29.32 13.93 2.73
CA HIS A 372 30.06 14.24 3.96
C HIS A 372 31.58 14.17 3.75
N CYS A 373 32.06 14.62 2.60
CA CYS A 373 33.44 14.38 2.17
C CYS A 373 34.45 15.13 3.04
N GLY A 374 35.25 14.42 3.82
CA GLY A 374 36.27 14.97 4.73
C GLY A 374 35.73 15.56 6.03
N THR A 375 34.50 16.08 6.04
CA THR A 375 33.78 16.55 7.23
C THR A 375 32.27 16.38 7.08
N CYS A 376 31.54 16.19 8.18
CA CYS A 376 30.08 16.09 8.16
C CYS A 376 29.41 17.27 7.42
N GLY A 377 28.51 16.96 6.49
CA GLY A 377 27.76 17.92 5.69
C GLY A 377 28.53 18.57 4.53
N ASN A 378 29.78 18.14 4.26
CA ASN A 378 30.53 18.63 3.10
C ASN A 378 30.18 17.86 1.83
N THR A 379 29.13 18.31 1.14
CA THR A 379 28.67 17.71 -0.11
C THR A 379 29.55 18.10 -1.30
N CYS A 380 29.98 17.11 -2.08
CA CYS A 380 30.69 17.32 -3.34
C CYS A 380 29.76 17.90 -4.42
N ALA A 381 30.31 18.75 -5.30
CA ALA A 381 29.52 19.34 -6.37
C ALA A 381 29.09 18.30 -7.42
N ALA A 382 28.09 18.64 -8.24
CA ALA A 382 27.60 17.75 -9.30
C ALA A 382 28.73 17.28 -10.23
N GLY A 383 28.86 15.96 -10.40
CA GLY A 383 29.92 15.35 -11.19
C GLY A 383 31.27 15.18 -10.48
N GLN A 384 31.36 15.51 -9.19
CA GLN A 384 32.51 15.20 -8.35
C GLN A 384 32.27 13.90 -7.56
N THR A 385 33.37 13.26 -7.14
CA THR A 385 33.39 12.10 -6.25
C THR A 385 34.25 12.38 -5.03
N CYS A 386 33.94 11.78 -3.90
CA CYS A 386 34.78 11.88 -2.71
C CYS A 386 35.91 10.86 -2.77
N GLN A 387 37.17 11.32 -2.72
CA GLN A 387 38.34 10.47 -2.63
C GLN A 387 39.25 10.96 -1.51
N GLY A 388 39.45 10.13 -0.49
CA GLY A 388 40.36 10.46 0.62
C GLY A 388 39.91 11.67 1.45
N GLY A 389 38.61 12.00 1.42
CA GLY A 389 38.05 13.15 2.13
C GLY A 389 38.13 14.46 1.34
N GLU A 390 38.49 14.39 0.06
CA GLU A 390 38.48 15.53 -0.85
C GLU A 390 37.52 15.28 -2.03
N CYS A 391 36.74 16.29 -2.38
CA CYS A 391 35.91 16.26 -3.57
C CYS A 391 36.80 16.42 -4.81
N THR A 392 36.86 15.36 -5.61
CA THR A 392 37.70 15.27 -6.81
C THR A 392 36.86 14.97 -8.04
N GLY A 393 37.43 15.22 -9.21
CA GLY A 393 36.68 15.12 -10.47
C GLY A 393 35.72 16.30 -10.68
N GLY A 394 35.01 16.22 -11.80
CA GLY A 394 34.02 17.17 -12.27
C GLY A 394 33.45 16.61 -13.56
N ALA A 395 32.16 16.82 -13.81
CA ALA A 395 31.58 16.43 -15.09
C ALA A 395 32.40 17.07 -16.22
N PRO A 396 32.70 16.36 -17.32
CA PRO A 396 33.07 17.06 -18.55
C PRO A 396 31.98 18.10 -18.82
N PRO A 397 32.33 19.28 -19.39
CA PRO A 397 31.32 20.27 -19.74
C PRO A 397 30.20 19.59 -20.52
N ALA A 398 28.95 19.99 -20.27
CA ALA A 398 27.78 19.42 -20.94
C ALA A 398 28.05 19.34 -22.45
N PRO A 399 27.74 18.21 -23.11
CA PRO A 399 27.97 18.06 -24.54
C PRO A 399 27.26 19.20 -25.26
N THR A 400 28.01 19.91 -26.10
CA THR A 400 27.48 20.96 -26.98
C THR A 400 26.66 20.31 -28.09
N CYS A 401 25.81 21.09 -28.77
CA CYS A 401 25.09 20.57 -29.94
C CYS A 401 26.05 20.05 -31.02
N GLU A 402 27.25 20.65 -31.14
CA GLU A 402 28.28 20.21 -32.08
C GLU A 402 28.82 18.80 -31.75
N ASP A 403 28.90 18.44 -30.46
CA ASP A 403 29.38 17.12 -30.01
C ASP A 403 28.44 15.97 -30.43
N VAL A 404 27.17 16.28 -30.69
CA VAL A 404 26.16 15.33 -31.17
C VAL A 404 25.75 15.56 -32.64
N GLY A 405 26.50 16.39 -33.37
CA GLY A 405 26.26 16.66 -34.79
C GLY A 405 25.02 17.50 -35.08
N LEU A 406 24.56 18.30 -34.11
CA LEU A 406 23.39 19.16 -34.20
C LEU A 406 23.79 20.64 -34.19
N THR A 407 22.89 21.50 -34.67
CA THR A 407 23.12 22.96 -34.70
C THR A 407 22.45 23.63 -33.52
N THR A 408 23.14 24.57 -32.87
CA THR A 408 22.56 25.35 -31.78
C THR A 408 21.63 26.44 -32.34
N CYS A 409 20.33 26.33 -32.03
CA CYS A 409 19.29 27.27 -32.41
C CYS A 409 18.59 27.82 -31.15
N ASN A 410 18.93 29.03 -30.71
CA ASN A 410 18.37 29.68 -29.51
C ASN A 410 18.37 28.76 -28.27
N ASP A 411 19.54 28.21 -27.93
CA ASP A 411 19.79 27.28 -26.81
C ASP A 411 19.21 25.86 -26.97
N PHE A 412 18.68 25.51 -28.15
CA PHE A 412 18.25 24.14 -28.47
C PHE A 412 19.17 23.51 -29.52
N CYS A 413 19.45 22.22 -29.37
CA CYS A 413 20.12 21.44 -30.40
C CYS A 413 19.10 20.97 -31.43
N VAL A 414 19.28 21.39 -32.67
CA VAL A 414 18.36 21.14 -33.77
C VAL A 414 19.09 20.44 -34.91
N ASP A 415 18.47 19.40 -35.46
CA ASP A 415 18.93 18.73 -36.67
C ASP A 415 18.47 19.54 -37.89
N VAL A 416 19.31 20.49 -38.31
CA VAL A 416 19.00 21.32 -39.49
C VAL A 416 18.97 20.51 -40.79
N ASP A 417 19.41 19.26 -40.81
CA ASP A 417 19.38 18.44 -42.02
C ASP A 417 18.04 17.74 -42.25
N ASN A 418 17.24 17.55 -41.20
CA ASN A 418 16.00 16.78 -41.25
C ASN A 418 14.80 17.47 -40.58
N ASP A 419 15.01 18.53 -39.80
CA ASP A 419 13.93 19.30 -39.17
C ASP A 419 13.23 20.20 -40.20
N GLY A 420 11.94 19.92 -40.43
CA GLY A 420 11.09 20.66 -41.35
C GLY A 420 10.91 22.14 -40.99
N ASP A 421 11.07 22.53 -39.72
CA ASP A 421 10.93 23.91 -39.25
C ASP A 421 12.28 24.66 -39.19
N ASN A 422 13.40 23.97 -39.36
CA ASN A 422 14.76 24.48 -39.21
C ASN A 422 15.71 24.00 -40.32
N CYS A 423 15.21 23.85 -41.54
CA CYS A 423 15.91 23.17 -42.61
C CYS A 423 17.09 23.98 -43.19
N GLY A 424 18.31 23.46 -43.06
CA GLY A 424 19.57 24.07 -43.47
C GLY A 424 20.05 25.22 -42.59
N ALA A 425 19.17 25.79 -41.76
CA ALA A 425 19.48 26.83 -40.77
C ALA A 425 18.33 26.99 -39.77
N CYS A 426 18.65 27.50 -38.58
CA CYS A 426 17.67 27.82 -37.55
C CYS A 426 16.52 28.72 -38.05
N GLY A 427 15.29 28.32 -37.79
CA GLY A 427 14.07 29.05 -38.17
C GLY A 427 13.74 29.02 -39.66
N ASN A 428 14.46 28.25 -40.48
CA ASN A 428 14.19 28.11 -41.90
C ASN A 428 13.20 26.97 -42.17
N GLY A 429 11.92 27.22 -41.90
CA GLY A 429 10.86 26.24 -42.13
C GLY A 429 10.57 25.98 -43.61
N CYS A 430 10.34 24.73 -43.95
CA CYS A 430 9.91 24.32 -45.28
C CYS A 430 8.45 24.73 -45.54
N GLY A 431 8.18 25.17 -46.76
CA GLY A 431 6.83 25.55 -47.19
C GLY A 431 5.87 24.35 -47.25
N PRO A 432 4.56 24.60 -47.46
CA PRO A 432 3.55 23.54 -47.52
C PRO A 432 3.93 22.46 -48.54
N ALA A 433 3.87 21.20 -48.11
CA ALA A 433 4.23 20.00 -48.89
C ALA A 433 5.72 19.83 -49.24
N ALA A 434 6.62 20.62 -48.66
CA ALA A 434 8.06 20.37 -48.70
C ALA A 434 8.54 19.70 -47.40
N VAL A 435 9.52 18.80 -47.52
CA VAL A 435 10.20 18.15 -46.39
C VAL A 435 11.66 18.58 -46.34
N CYS A 436 12.26 18.60 -45.15
CA CYS A 436 13.69 18.83 -45.02
C CYS A 436 14.45 17.55 -45.32
N GLN A 437 15.37 17.61 -46.28
CA GLN A 437 16.24 16.48 -46.62
C GLN A 437 17.65 16.99 -46.88
N GLY A 438 18.60 16.63 -46.02
CA GLY A 438 20.00 17.05 -46.12
C GLY A 438 20.14 18.57 -46.11
N GLY A 439 19.34 19.25 -45.29
CA GLY A 439 19.37 20.70 -45.11
C GLY A 439 18.70 21.49 -46.24
N MET A 440 17.95 20.81 -47.11
CA MET A 440 17.22 21.42 -48.22
C MET A 440 15.74 21.06 -48.19
N CYS A 441 14.88 22.07 -48.33
CA CYS A 441 13.45 21.87 -48.51
C CYS A 441 13.17 21.34 -49.91
N VAL A 442 12.72 20.09 -50.00
CA VAL A 442 12.36 19.43 -51.25
C VAL A 442 10.86 19.17 -51.30
N THR A 443 10.22 19.48 -52.44
CA THR A 443 8.78 19.27 -52.67
C THR A 443 8.44 17.85 -53.11
N ASP A 444 9.46 17.10 -53.54
CA ASP A 444 9.38 15.69 -53.87
C ASP A 444 10.07 14.95 -52.72
N GLY A 445 9.34 14.70 -51.63
CA GLY A 445 9.81 13.78 -50.60
C GLY A 445 10.16 12.41 -51.20
N PRO A 446 10.84 11.52 -50.46
CA PRO A 446 11.24 10.21 -50.98
C PRO A 446 10.04 9.52 -51.65
N ALA A 447 10.29 8.90 -52.81
CA ALA A 447 9.29 8.25 -53.63
C ALA A 447 8.26 7.50 -52.77
N PRO A 448 6.95 7.54 -53.11
CA PRO A 448 5.91 6.92 -52.30
C PRO A 448 6.33 5.48 -51.98
N VAL A 449 6.49 5.21 -50.68
CA VAL A 449 6.90 3.89 -50.18
C VAL A 449 5.94 2.86 -50.77
N THR A 450 6.44 2.14 -51.78
CA THR A 450 5.68 1.12 -52.50
C THR A 450 5.94 -0.18 -51.78
N CYS A 451 4.94 -0.65 -51.05
CA CYS A 451 5.04 -1.88 -50.30
C CYS A 451 4.95 -3.10 -51.22
N ASN A 452 5.69 -4.15 -50.86
CA ASN A 452 5.54 -5.45 -51.52
C ASN A 452 4.08 -5.92 -51.41
N PRO A 453 3.56 -6.67 -52.41
CA PRO A 453 2.22 -7.22 -52.33
C PRO A 453 1.98 -7.98 -51.02
N GLY A 454 0.89 -7.64 -50.32
CA GLY A 454 0.56 -8.19 -49.01
C GLY A 454 0.93 -7.30 -47.82
N LEU A 455 1.74 -6.26 -48.04
CA LEU A 455 2.08 -5.27 -47.01
C LEU A 455 1.34 -3.94 -47.25
N GLU A 456 0.97 -3.27 -46.17
CA GLU A 456 0.27 -1.99 -46.19
C GLU A 456 1.21 -0.86 -45.76
N ASN A 457 1.14 0.28 -46.44
CA ASN A 457 1.97 1.44 -46.10
C ASN A 457 1.35 2.19 -44.92
N CYS A 458 1.95 2.05 -43.75
CA CYS A 458 1.61 2.76 -42.54
C CYS A 458 2.60 3.89 -42.31
N PHE A 459 2.25 5.09 -42.78
CA PHE A 459 2.99 6.34 -42.56
C PHE A 459 4.47 6.26 -42.95
N GLY A 460 4.79 5.59 -44.06
CA GLY A 460 6.15 5.43 -44.57
C GLY A 460 6.83 4.11 -44.22
N THR A 461 6.17 3.22 -43.47
CA THR A 461 6.65 1.87 -43.16
C THR A 461 5.71 0.81 -43.73
N CYS A 462 6.25 -0.23 -44.36
CA CYS A 462 5.46 -1.36 -44.83
C CYS A 462 5.25 -2.39 -43.72
N VAL A 463 4.00 -2.61 -43.32
CA VAL A 463 3.63 -3.56 -42.25
C VAL A 463 2.66 -4.61 -42.78
N ASP A 464 2.68 -5.80 -42.19
CA ASP A 464 1.76 -6.89 -42.56
C ASP A 464 0.47 -6.79 -41.73
N THR A 465 -0.54 -6.12 -42.26
CA THR A 465 -1.83 -5.97 -41.55
C THR A 465 -2.62 -7.28 -41.42
N SER A 466 -2.14 -8.39 -41.99
CA SER A 466 -2.78 -9.69 -41.90
C SER A 466 -2.34 -10.54 -40.72
N ASN A 467 -1.12 -10.34 -40.21
CA ASN A 467 -0.54 -11.13 -39.11
C ASN A 467 0.24 -10.31 -38.06
N ASP A 468 0.41 -9.00 -38.25
CA ASP A 468 1.02 -8.12 -37.25
C ASP A 468 0.01 -7.76 -36.15
N ALA A 469 0.30 -8.18 -34.91
CA ALA A 469 -0.55 -7.92 -33.76
C ALA A 469 -0.64 -6.43 -33.38
N LEU A 470 0.24 -5.56 -33.86
CA LEU A 470 0.20 -4.11 -33.64
C LEU A 470 -0.51 -3.35 -34.78
N ASN A 471 -0.75 -4.00 -35.91
CA ASN A 471 -1.33 -3.41 -37.12
C ASN A 471 -2.45 -4.29 -37.71
N CYS A 472 -3.22 -4.97 -36.86
CA CYS A 472 -4.15 -5.99 -37.30
C CYS A 472 -5.40 -5.43 -37.99
N GLY A 473 -5.51 -5.71 -39.28
CA GLY A 473 -6.59 -5.20 -40.13
C GLY A 473 -6.39 -3.79 -40.66
N GLY A 474 -5.47 -3.01 -40.08
CA GLY A 474 -5.07 -1.70 -40.54
C GLY A 474 -3.95 -1.09 -39.69
N CYS A 475 -3.38 0.02 -40.16
CA CYS A 475 -2.30 0.73 -39.48
C CYS A 475 -2.66 1.15 -38.06
N GLY A 476 -1.80 0.80 -37.08
CA GLY A 476 -1.96 1.18 -35.68
C GLY A 476 -3.18 0.58 -34.99
N VAL A 477 -3.66 -0.58 -35.46
CA VAL A 477 -4.76 -1.33 -34.85
C VAL A 477 -4.18 -2.50 -34.05
N PRO A 478 -3.81 -2.31 -32.77
CA PRO A 478 -3.28 -3.39 -31.97
C PRO A 478 -4.39 -4.37 -31.54
N CYS A 479 -4.06 -5.64 -31.47
CA CYS A 479 -4.95 -6.64 -30.88
C CYS A 479 -5.04 -6.48 -29.36
N PRO A 480 -6.23 -6.70 -28.76
CA PRO A 480 -6.38 -6.75 -27.31
C PRO A 480 -5.45 -7.77 -26.66
N ALA A 481 -5.12 -7.56 -25.38
CA ALA A 481 -4.25 -8.46 -24.63
C ALA A 481 -4.75 -9.93 -24.72
N GLY A 482 -3.84 -10.85 -25.04
CA GLY A 482 -4.14 -12.27 -25.20
C GLY A 482 -4.74 -12.66 -26.56
N GLN A 483 -4.78 -11.74 -27.53
CA GLN A 483 -5.18 -12.02 -28.91
C GLN A 483 -4.01 -11.84 -29.87
N PHE A 484 -4.09 -12.49 -31.03
CA PHE A 484 -3.12 -12.35 -32.11
C PHE A 484 -3.83 -12.02 -33.42
N CYS A 485 -3.09 -11.42 -34.36
CA CYS A 485 -3.65 -11.11 -35.66
C CYS A 485 -3.66 -12.34 -36.56
N GLN A 486 -4.83 -12.72 -37.05
CA GLN A 486 -4.99 -13.78 -38.02
C GLN A 486 -5.91 -13.30 -39.14
N SER A 487 -5.38 -13.28 -40.37
CA SER A 487 -6.14 -12.87 -41.55
C SER A 487 -6.84 -11.52 -41.36
N ARG A 488 -6.11 -10.52 -40.84
CA ARG A 488 -6.58 -9.14 -40.61
C ARG A 488 -7.59 -9.00 -39.47
N VAL A 489 -7.78 -10.02 -38.63
CA VAL A 489 -8.72 -10.01 -37.49
C VAL A 489 -8.02 -10.47 -36.22
N CYS A 490 -8.25 -9.77 -35.12
CA CYS A 490 -7.79 -10.22 -33.81
C CYS A 490 -8.62 -11.41 -33.34
N VAL A 491 -7.94 -12.52 -33.06
CA VAL A 491 -8.56 -13.76 -32.61
C VAL A 491 -7.98 -14.19 -31.26
N ALA A 492 -8.83 -14.75 -30.41
CA ALA A 492 -8.40 -15.33 -29.14
C ALA A 492 -7.77 -16.70 -29.38
N GLY A 493 -6.56 -16.93 -28.86
CA GLY A 493 -5.91 -18.24 -28.91
C GLY A 493 -4.39 -18.17 -28.96
N ILE A 494 -3.77 -19.29 -29.29
CA ILE A 494 -2.32 -19.43 -29.49
C ILE A 494 -2.04 -19.22 -30.99
N PRO A 495 -1.11 -18.32 -31.38
CA PRO A 495 -0.79 -18.10 -32.79
C PRO A 495 -0.33 -19.40 -33.47
N ASP A 496 -0.82 -19.66 -34.69
CA ASP A 496 -0.23 -20.69 -35.55
C ASP A 496 1.12 -20.15 -36.06
N CYS A 497 2.18 -20.48 -35.34
CA CYS A 497 3.52 -19.97 -35.63
C CYS A 497 4.15 -20.57 -36.89
N GLY A 498 3.47 -21.48 -37.59
CA GLY A 498 4.05 -22.20 -38.71
C GLY A 498 5.20 -23.12 -38.29
N PRO A 499 5.80 -23.85 -39.25
CA PRO A 499 6.83 -24.83 -38.94
C PRO A 499 8.14 -24.17 -38.47
N GLY A 500 8.68 -24.63 -37.35
CA GLY A 500 9.99 -24.22 -36.82
C GLY A 500 9.94 -23.06 -35.81
N LEU A 501 8.77 -22.47 -35.57
CA LEU A 501 8.58 -21.41 -34.56
C LEU A 501 7.68 -21.92 -33.42
N THR A 502 7.94 -21.47 -32.21
CA THR A 502 7.17 -21.82 -31.01
C THR A 502 6.41 -20.60 -30.51
N ALA A 503 5.15 -20.80 -30.12
CA ALA A 503 4.33 -19.75 -29.53
C ALA A 503 4.75 -19.48 -28.09
N CYS A 504 5.30 -18.29 -27.84
CA CYS A 504 5.79 -17.82 -26.56
C CYS A 504 4.99 -16.59 -26.13
N GLY A 505 3.98 -16.79 -25.28
CA GLY A 505 3.18 -15.69 -24.72
C GLY A 505 2.44 -14.84 -25.76
N GLY A 506 2.08 -15.42 -26.92
CA GLY A 506 1.41 -14.71 -28.02
C GLY A 506 2.35 -14.20 -29.13
N ILE A 507 3.66 -14.43 -29.01
CA ILE A 507 4.67 -14.08 -30.02
C ILE A 507 5.32 -15.37 -30.54
N CYS A 508 5.56 -15.48 -31.84
CA CYS A 508 6.21 -16.65 -32.43
C CYS A 508 7.73 -16.45 -32.43
N LEU A 509 8.45 -17.28 -31.67
CA LEU A 509 9.91 -17.21 -31.54
C LEU A 509 10.55 -18.52 -32.02
N ASP A 510 11.69 -18.42 -32.70
CA ASP A 510 12.53 -19.58 -33.00
C ASP A 510 13.33 -19.96 -31.76
N VAL A 511 12.87 -20.98 -31.04
CA VAL A 511 13.55 -21.46 -29.83
C VAL A 511 14.91 -22.09 -30.11
N MET A 512 15.26 -22.34 -31.37
CA MET A 512 16.57 -22.91 -31.73
C MET A 512 17.67 -21.86 -31.83
N THR A 513 17.31 -20.59 -32.00
CA THR A 513 18.25 -19.50 -32.29
C THR A 513 18.02 -18.22 -31.49
N ASN A 514 16.89 -18.08 -30.81
CA ASN A 514 16.57 -16.88 -30.04
C ASN A 514 17.14 -16.93 -28.61
N ALA A 515 18.02 -15.98 -28.28
CA ALA A 515 18.66 -15.88 -26.96
C ALA A 515 17.69 -15.56 -25.80
N PHE A 516 16.48 -15.06 -26.08
CA PHE A 516 15.46 -14.76 -25.06
C PHE A 516 14.42 -15.88 -24.91
N ALA A 517 14.53 -16.95 -25.70
CA ALA A 517 13.61 -18.10 -25.68
C ALA A 517 14.33 -19.40 -26.11
N CYS A 518 15.55 -19.64 -25.64
CA CYS A 518 16.43 -20.69 -26.15
C CYS A 518 16.02 -22.08 -25.63
N GLY A 519 15.57 -22.97 -26.51
CA GLY A 519 15.05 -24.31 -26.17
C GLY A 519 13.64 -24.29 -25.55
N ALA A 520 13.25 -23.19 -24.90
CA ALA A 520 11.91 -22.97 -24.35
C ALA A 520 11.59 -21.46 -24.23
N CYS A 521 10.30 -21.12 -24.26
CA CYS A 521 9.81 -19.74 -24.28
C CYS A 521 10.23 -18.84 -23.11
N THR A 522 10.63 -19.42 -21.98
CA THR A 522 11.03 -18.69 -20.77
C THR A 522 12.53 -18.77 -20.50
N ASN A 523 13.30 -19.36 -21.42
CA ASN A 523 14.72 -19.60 -21.21
C ASN A 523 15.56 -18.50 -21.88
N VAL A 524 16.10 -17.60 -21.07
CA VAL A 524 16.96 -16.51 -21.52
C VAL A 524 18.43 -16.89 -21.30
N CYS A 525 19.25 -16.77 -22.33
CA CYS A 525 20.69 -17.02 -22.24
C CYS A 525 21.38 -15.94 -21.38
N GLY A 526 22.37 -16.36 -20.60
CA GLY A 526 23.12 -15.46 -19.72
C GLY A 526 23.98 -14.45 -20.49
N GLU A 527 24.53 -13.47 -19.78
CA GLU A 527 25.33 -12.38 -20.37
C GLU A 527 26.47 -12.93 -21.24
N GLY A 528 26.51 -12.48 -22.51
CA GLY A 528 27.51 -12.89 -23.50
C GLY A 528 27.26 -14.24 -24.20
N GLN A 529 26.22 -15.01 -23.83
CA GLN A 529 25.89 -16.28 -24.47
C GLN A 529 24.99 -16.10 -25.71
N SER A 530 25.03 -17.08 -26.62
CA SER A 530 24.16 -17.14 -27.81
C SER A 530 23.34 -18.43 -27.83
N CYS A 531 22.13 -18.39 -28.42
CA CYS A 531 21.34 -19.59 -28.59
C CYS A 531 21.73 -20.33 -29.88
N GLN A 532 22.15 -21.58 -29.76
CA GLN A 532 22.49 -22.42 -30.91
C GLN A 532 21.91 -23.81 -30.72
N GLY A 533 21.00 -24.21 -31.60
CA GLY A 533 20.38 -25.53 -31.55
C GLY A 533 19.44 -25.72 -30.36
N GLY A 534 18.94 -24.63 -29.76
CA GLY A 534 18.11 -24.66 -28.55
C GLY A 534 18.90 -24.71 -27.24
N GLU A 535 20.22 -24.54 -27.29
CA GLU A 535 21.07 -24.47 -26.09
C GLU A 535 21.82 -23.14 -26.03
N CYS A 536 21.97 -22.58 -24.82
CA CYS A 536 22.76 -21.38 -24.59
C CYS A 536 24.25 -21.75 -24.55
N ILE A 537 25.01 -21.24 -25.52
CA ILE A 537 26.43 -21.52 -25.69
C ILE A 537 27.26 -20.26 -25.43
N ALA A 538 28.30 -20.40 -24.61
CA ALA A 538 29.27 -19.35 -24.35
C ALA A 538 30.21 -19.15 -25.56
N PRO A 539 30.70 -17.94 -25.82
CA PRO A 539 31.65 -17.69 -26.90
C PRO A 539 32.95 -18.49 -26.65
N PRO A 540 33.63 -18.94 -27.71
CA PRO A 540 34.93 -19.61 -27.56
C PRO A 540 35.94 -18.67 -26.91
N ALA A 541 36.73 -19.24 -25.98
CA ALA A 541 37.77 -18.55 -25.22
C ALA A 541 38.99 -18.13 -26.04
#